data_AF-A0AAV5SYM5-F1
#
_entry.id   AF-A0AAV5SYM5-F1
#
_cell.length_a   1.000
_cell.length_b   1.000
_cell.length_c   1.000
_cell.angle_alpha   90.00
_cell.angle_beta   90.00
_cell.angle_gamma   90.00
#
_symmetry.space_group_name_H-M   'P 1'
#
loop_
_entity.id
_entity.type
_entity.pdbx_description
1 polymer ?
#
loop_
_entity_poly.entity_id
_entity_poly.type
_entity_poly.pdbx_seq_one_letter_code
_entity_poly.pdbx_strand_id
1 'polypeptide(L)'
;MYLHDIDFFGHDDFNLMLSIVIGRIWGNLERVQCKGVIDEPGLMERMREEKYDVMIVEQFDPCGAALSHLIQPKWLITTSGSVPFGSMVEEFGLDSAFSYNPSMMMSKFIPSGVASRISIHNSWSM
;
A
#
# COMPACT_ATOMS: atom_id res chain seq x y z
N MET A 1 11.49 22.29 4.78
CA MET A 1 12.02 20.97 5.17
C MET A 1 12.35 20.25 3.88
N TYR A 2 13.62 20.01 3.60
CA TYR A 2 14.07 19.39 2.35
C TYR A 2 13.97 17.86 2.47
N LEU A 3 13.65 17.18 1.37
CA LEU A 3 13.35 15.73 1.33
C LEU A 3 14.51 14.84 1.85
N HIS A 4 15.75 15.35 1.82
CA HIS A 4 16.96 14.63 2.23
C HIS A 4 17.18 14.56 3.75
N ASP A 5 16.46 15.35 4.55
CA ASP A 5 16.58 15.34 6.01
C ASP A 5 15.55 14.43 6.69
N ILE A 6 14.76 13.67 5.91
CA ILE A 6 13.73 12.77 6.43
C ILE A 6 14.36 11.40 6.61
N ASP A 7 14.73 11.08 7.85
CA ASP A 7 15.06 9.71 8.23
C ASP A 7 13.78 8.87 8.22
N PHE A 8 13.62 8.07 7.17
CA PHE A 8 12.49 7.14 7.03
C PHE A 8 12.44 6.10 8.16
N PHE A 9 13.58 5.75 8.75
CA PHE A 9 13.65 4.77 9.84
C PHE A 9 13.45 5.42 11.22
N GLY A 10 13.62 6.73 11.32
CA GLY A 10 13.28 7.54 12.49
C GLY A 10 11.85 8.10 12.46
N HIS A 11 11.04 7.73 11.47
CA HIS A 11 9.66 8.22 11.36
C HIS A 11 8.79 7.64 12.47
N ASP A 12 8.29 8.53 13.33
CA ASP A 12 7.30 8.20 14.35
C ASP A 12 5.91 8.54 13.80
N ASP A 13 5.11 7.50 13.50
CA ASP A 13 3.72 7.61 13.05
C ASP A 13 2.82 8.34 14.07
N PHE A 14 3.26 8.50 15.33
CA PHE A 14 2.56 9.27 16.37
C PHE A 14 2.79 10.78 16.27
N ASN A 15 3.75 11.25 15.45
CA ASN A 15 3.94 12.67 15.19
C ASN A 15 2.95 13.16 14.12
N LEU A 16 1.71 13.40 14.55
CA LEU A 16 0.59 13.83 13.70
C LEU A 16 0.94 14.97 12.74
N MET A 17 1.72 15.97 13.19
CA MET A 17 2.09 17.11 12.35
C MET A 17 3.03 16.69 11.23
N LEU A 18 4.02 15.84 11.52
CA LEU A 18 4.94 15.32 10.53
C LEU A 18 4.21 14.39 9.54
N SER A 19 3.34 13.50 10.03
CA SER A 19 2.55 12.60 9.19
C SER A 19 1.59 13.35 8.26
N ILE A 20 0.97 14.44 8.71
CA ILE A 20 0.13 15.30 7.85
C ILE A 20 0.95 15.95 6.74
N VAL A 21 2.15 16.46 7.07
CA VAL A 21 3.02 17.11 6.07
C VAL A 21 3.53 16.09 5.06
N ILE A 22 4.04 14.95 5.53
CA ILE A 22 4.53 13.86 4.68
C ILE A 22 3.39 13.30 3.80
N GLY A 23 2.20 13.05 4.37
CA GLY A 23 1.04 12.59 3.63
C GLY A 23 0.60 13.57 2.52
N ARG A 24 0.67 14.89 2.77
CA ARG A 24 0.39 15.90 1.74
C ARG A 24 1.43 15.90 0.62
N ILE A 25 2.70 15.66 0.94
CA ILE A 25 3.76 15.59 -0.08
C ILE A 25 3.55 14.35 -0.95
N TRP A 26 3.36 13.17 -0.34
CA TRP A 26 3.10 11.92 -1.05
C TRP A 26 1.85 11.99 -1.92
N GLY A 27 0.72 12.45 -1.37
CA GLY A 27 -0.52 12.59 -2.15
C GLY A 27 -0.40 13.57 -3.33
N ASN A 28 0.43 14.61 -3.23
CA ASN A 28 0.70 15.49 -4.37
C ASN A 28 1.57 14.82 -5.43
N LEU A 29 2.59 14.05 -5.03
CA LEU A 29 3.44 13.31 -5.95
C LEU A 29 2.62 12.28 -6.74
N GLU A 30 1.82 11.48 -6.04
CA GLU A 30 0.91 10.50 -6.67
C GLU A 30 -0.09 11.17 -7.61
N ARG A 31 -0.70 12.29 -7.20
CA ARG A 31 -1.63 13.05 -8.05
C ARG A 31 -0.98 13.51 -9.35
N VAL A 32 0.26 14.02 -9.29
CA VAL A 32 0.97 14.49 -10.48
C VAL A 32 1.33 13.34 -11.41
N GLN A 33 1.80 12.22 -10.86
CA GLN A 33 2.08 11.01 -11.64
C GLN A 33 0.80 10.49 -12.32
N CYS A 34 -0.28 10.37 -11.56
CA CYS A 34 -1.58 9.89 -12.05
C CYS A 34 -2.13 10.79 -13.16
N LYS A 35 -2.05 12.12 -12.97
CA LYS A 35 -2.46 13.09 -13.97
C LYS A 35 -1.65 12.93 -15.26
N GLY A 36 -0.35 12.67 -15.18
CA GLY A 36 0.49 12.43 -16.36
C GLY A 36 0.05 11.23 -17.19
N VAL A 37 -0.44 10.16 -16.55
CA VAL A 37 -0.98 8.98 -17.25
C VAL A 37 -2.34 9.27 -17.87
N ILE A 38 -3.25 9.91 -17.11
CA ILE A 38 -4.62 10.15 -17.56
C ILE A 38 -4.67 11.21 -18.68
N ASP A 39 -3.84 12.25 -18.59
CA ASP A 39 -3.82 13.35 -19.56
C ASP A 39 -3.07 12.97 -20.86
N GLU A 40 -2.39 11.83 -20.91
CA GLU A 40 -1.70 11.37 -22.11
C GLU A 40 -2.72 11.07 -23.23
N PRO A 41 -2.73 11.84 -24.33
CA PRO A 41 -3.78 11.77 -25.32
C PRO A 41 -3.88 10.39 -25.96
N GLY A 42 -5.08 9.79 -25.92
CA GLY A 42 -5.34 8.49 -26.53
C GLY A 42 -4.69 7.30 -25.83
N LEU A 43 -4.05 7.47 -24.67
CA LEU A 43 -3.50 6.35 -23.91
C LEU A 43 -4.62 5.49 -23.31
N MET A 44 -5.63 6.11 -22.71
CA MET A 44 -6.72 5.39 -22.05
C MET A 44 -7.58 4.60 -23.04
N GLU A 45 -7.84 5.17 -24.21
CA GLU A 45 -8.53 4.49 -25.32
C GLU A 45 -7.74 3.27 -25.78
N ARG A 46 -6.43 3.43 -26.03
CA ARG A 46 -5.54 2.32 -26.40
C ARG A 46 -5.55 1.23 -25.33
N MET A 47 -5.39 1.60 -24.06
CA MET A 47 -5.36 0.62 -22.96
C MET A 47 -6.68 -0.16 -22.83
N ARG A 48 -7.81 0.49 -23.14
CA ARG A 48 -9.12 -0.18 -23.15
C ARG A 48 -9.30 -1.08 -24.38
N GLU A 49 -8.82 -0.66 -25.54
CA GLU A 49 -8.91 -1.42 -26.80
C GLU A 49 -8.05 -2.68 -26.79
N GLU A 50 -6.91 -2.65 -26.11
CA GLU A 50 -6.01 -3.82 -25.93
C GLU A 50 -6.65 -4.96 -25.11
N LYS A 51 -7.69 -4.67 -24.31
CA LYS A 51 -8.46 -5.67 -23.53
C LYS A 51 -7.58 -6.58 -22.66
N TYR A 52 -6.76 -5.98 -21.81
CA TYR A 52 -5.92 -6.73 -20.88
C TYR A 52 -6.74 -7.67 -19.98
N ASP A 53 -6.30 -8.93 -19.91
CA ASP A 53 -6.89 -9.91 -18.97
C ASP A 53 -6.50 -9.64 -17.52
N VAL A 54 -5.29 -9.13 -17.29
CA VAL A 54 -4.73 -8.93 -15.95
C VAL A 54 -4.05 -7.58 -15.87
N MET A 55 -4.37 -6.84 -14.82
CA MET A 55 -3.66 -5.64 -14.41
C MET A 55 -2.94 -5.91 -13.09
N ILE A 56 -1.63 -5.65 -13.06
CA ILE A 56 -0.81 -5.78 -11.86
C ILE A 56 -0.46 -4.38 -11.39
N VAL A 57 -0.80 -4.07 -10.15
CA VAL A 57 -0.58 -2.74 -9.55
C VAL A 57 0.22 -2.88 -8.27
N GLU A 58 0.96 -1.85 -7.93
CA GLU A 58 1.73 -1.78 -6.68
C GLU A 58 0.88 -1.10 -5.60
N GLN A 59 0.97 -1.57 -4.36
CA GLN A 59 0.04 -1.16 -3.30
C GLN A 59 0.13 0.32 -2.95
N PHE A 60 1.32 0.91 -3.06
CA PHE A 60 1.54 2.32 -2.75
C PHE A 60 1.14 3.23 -3.90
N ASP A 61 0.69 2.67 -5.04
CA ASP A 61 0.16 3.41 -6.17
C ASP A 61 -1.37 3.27 -6.25
N PRO A 62 -2.13 4.11 -5.52
CA PRO A 62 -3.58 4.09 -5.59
C PRO A 62 -4.11 4.50 -6.97
N CYS A 63 -3.31 5.21 -7.79
CA CYS A 63 -3.73 5.55 -9.16
C CYS A 63 -3.82 4.30 -10.03
N GLY A 64 -2.87 3.38 -9.94
CA GLY A 64 -2.93 2.10 -10.65
C GLY A 64 -4.23 1.34 -10.35
N ALA A 65 -4.59 1.23 -9.07
CA ALA A 65 -5.86 0.63 -8.67
C ALA A 65 -7.07 1.40 -9.23
N ALA A 66 -7.05 2.73 -9.18
CA ALA A 66 -8.12 3.57 -9.73
C ALA A 66 -8.27 3.43 -11.26
N LEU A 67 -7.15 3.31 -12.00
CA LEU A 67 -7.13 3.12 -13.45
C LEU A 67 -7.79 1.81 -13.87
N SER A 68 -7.79 0.78 -13.01
CA SER A 68 -8.51 -0.47 -13.28
C SER A 68 -10.01 -0.24 -13.52
N HIS A 69 -10.61 0.78 -12.88
CA HIS A 69 -12.01 1.14 -13.13
C HIS A 69 -12.24 1.72 -14.52
N LEU A 70 -11.24 2.34 -15.13
CA LEU A 70 -11.32 2.92 -16.48
C LEU A 70 -10.96 1.92 -17.58
N ILE A 71 -10.00 1.04 -17.30
CA ILE A 71 -9.48 0.03 -18.25
C ILE A 71 -10.35 -1.23 -18.23
N GLN A 72 -10.98 -1.55 -17.10
CA GLN A 72 -11.83 -2.73 -16.90
C GLN A 72 -11.14 -4.06 -17.27
N PRO A 73 -9.98 -4.38 -16.65
CA PRO A 73 -9.35 -5.69 -16.84
C PRO A 73 -10.20 -6.80 -16.22
N LYS A 74 -10.02 -8.04 -16.66
CA LYS A 74 -10.73 -9.20 -16.08
C LYS A 74 -10.29 -9.49 -14.65
N TRP A 75 -9.01 -9.27 -14.36
CA TRP A 75 -8.43 -9.46 -13.03
C TRP A 75 -7.55 -8.27 -12.65
N LEU A 76 -7.68 -7.84 -11.39
CA LEU A 76 -6.77 -6.89 -10.76
C LEU A 76 -5.98 -7.63 -9.69
N ILE A 77 -4.65 -7.53 -9.77
CA ILE A 77 -3.72 -8.10 -8.79
C ILE A 77 -2.96 -6.94 -8.17
N THR A 78 -3.18 -6.69 -6.89
CA THR A 78 -2.35 -5.76 -6.13
C THR A 78 -1.17 -6.51 -5.55
N THR A 79 0.02 -5.94 -5.73
CA THR A 79 1.30 -6.52 -5.32
C THR A 79 1.99 -5.56 -4.37
N SER A 80 2.84 -6.12 -3.51
CA SER A 80 3.78 -5.36 -2.71
C SER A 80 5.17 -5.91 -2.98
N GLY A 81 6.08 -5.09 -3.51
CA GLY A 81 7.48 -5.48 -3.67
C GLY A 81 8.19 -5.79 -2.35
N SER A 82 7.60 -5.41 -1.21
CA SER A 82 8.13 -5.69 0.12
C SER A 82 7.06 -6.25 1.05
N VAL A 83 6.42 -5.38 1.82
CA VAL A 83 5.46 -5.69 2.86
C VAL A 83 4.34 -4.66 2.83
N PRO A 84 3.10 -5.04 3.12
CA PRO A 84 2.01 -4.09 3.15
C PRO A 84 2.18 -2.99 4.19
N PHE A 85 1.88 -1.75 3.79
CA PHE A 85 2.03 -0.58 4.65
C PHE A 85 0.81 -0.43 5.57
N GLY A 86 1.05 -0.36 6.88
CA GLY A 86 0.06 0.06 7.88
C GLY A 86 -1.37 -0.45 7.66
N SER A 87 -2.29 0.46 7.32
CA SER A 87 -3.72 0.15 7.08
C SER A 87 -3.99 -0.71 5.84
N MET A 88 -3.07 -0.73 4.87
CA MET A 88 -3.21 -1.53 3.65
C MET A 88 -3.23 -3.03 3.94
N VAL A 89 -2.65 -3.47 5.06
CA VAL A 89 -2.73 -4.86 5.53
C VAL A 89 -4.21 -5.28 5.67
N GLU A 90 -5.04 -4.43 6.30
CA GLU A 90 -6.46 -4.68 6.50
C GLU A 90 -7.24 -4.53 5.18
N GLU A 91 -6.89 -3.55 4.35
CA GLU A 91 -7.52 -3.33 3.03
C GLU A 91 -7.34 -4.51 2.07
N PHE A 92 -6.21 -5.23 2.18
CA PHE A 92 -5.96 -6.46 1.42
C PHE A 92 -6.47 -7.74 2.11
N GLY A 93 -7.11 -7.62 3.28
CA GLY A 93 -7.58 -8.77 4.05
C GLY A 93 -6.44 -9.66 4.57
N LEU A 94 -5.24 -9.09 4.73
CA LEU A 94 -4.09 -9.79 5.28
C LEU A 94 -4.12 -9.72 6.81
N ASP A 95 -3.71 -10.80 7.45
CA ASP A 95 -3.55 -10.80 8.90
C ASP A 95 -2.32 -9.97 9.31
N SER A 96 -2.51 -9.14 10.34
CA SER A 96 -1.43 -8.41 10.99
C SER A 96 -0.36 -9.38 11.49
N ALA A 97 0.90 -9.17 11.10
CA ALA A 97 2.01 -9.94 11.64
C ALA A 97 2.16 -9.66 13.14
N PHE A 98 1.95 -10.69 13.98
CA PHE A 98 2.02 -10.61 15.44
C PHE A 98 3.43 -10.32 16.02
N SER A 99 4.47 -10.15 15.19
CA SER A 99 5.82 -9.80 15.65
C SER A 99 5.98 -8.30 15.57
N TYR A 100 6.10 -7.67 16.74
CA TYR A 100 6.44 -6.26 16.86
C TYR A 100 7.76 -5.96 16.13
N ASN A 101 7.67 -5.18 15.06
CA ASN A 101 8.79 -4.46 14.46
C ASN A 101 8.36 -2.98 14.38
N PRO A 102 9.00 -2.06 15.12
CA PRO A 102 8.69 -0.65 15.02
C PRO A 102 9.14 -0.14 13.65
N SER A 103 8.24 -0.16 12.68
CA SER A 103 8.43 0.43 11.35
C SER A 103 7.09 0.94 10.83
N MET A 104 7.11 1.66 9.71
CA MET A 104 5.95 2.20 8.95
C MET A 104 4.87 1.15 8.55
N MET A 105 4.96 -0.07 9.04
CA MET A 105 4.16 -1.24 8.69
C MET A 105 3.04 -1.56 9.69
N MET A 106 2.93 -0.90 10.85
CA MET A 106 1.94 -1.28 11.87
C MET A 106 1.13 -0.09 12.40
N SER A 107 -0.18 -0.15 12.22
CA SER A 107 -1.15 0.86 12.69
C SER A 107 -1.67 0.62 14.12
N LYS A 108 -1.50 -0.59 14.69
CA LYS A 108 -1.94 -0.95 16.05
C LYS A 108 -0.97 -1.92 16.74
N PHE A 109 -0.73 -1.68 18.02
CA PHE A 109 0.00 -2.59 18.91
C PHE A 109 -0.91 -3.74 19.35
N ILE A 110 -0.59 -4.98 18.97
CA ILE A 110 -1.22 -6.19 19.50
C ILE A 110 -0.18 -6.93 20.35
N PRO A 111 -0.27 -6.90 21.70
CA PRO A 111 0.64 -7.62 22.58
C PRO A 111 0.32 -9.11 22.55
N SER A 112 0.71 -9.79 21.49
CA SER A 112 0.64 -11.25 21.40
C SER A 112 2.07 -11.78 21.44
N GLY A 113 2.47 -12.20 22.64
CA GLY A 113 3.80 -12.76 22.87
C GLY A 113 4.03 -14.08 22.13
N VAL A 114 5.24 -14.62 22.24
CA VAL A 114 5.66 -15.93 21.68
C VAL A 114 4.65 -17.05 21.96
N ALA A 115 3.93 -16.99 23.09
CA ALA A 115 2.89 -17.95 23.45
C ALA A 115 1.69 -18.00 22.49
N SER A 116 1.29 -16.87 21.89
CA SER A 116 0.20 -16.82 20.90
C SER A 116 0.56 -17.55 19.60
N ARG A 117 1.86 -17.56 19.25
CA ARG A 117 2.39 -18.28 18.06
C ARG A 117 2.36 -19.80 18.24
N ILE A 118 2.55 -20.28 19.47
CA ILE A 118 2.49 -21.72 19.80
C ILE A 118 1.04 -22.22 19.80
N SER A 119 0.09 -21.41 20.27
CA SER A 119 -1.33 -21.79 20.30
C SER A 119 -1.94 -21.98 18.90
N ILE A 120 -1.49 -21.23 17.90
CA ILE A 120 -1.98 -21.35 16.52
C ILE A 120 -1.40 -22.61 15.86
N HIS A 121 -0.13 -22.96 16.11
CA HIS A 121 0.44 -24.19 15.54
C HIS A 121 -0.32 -25.46 15.97
N ASN A 122 -0.85 -25.47 17.19
CA ASN A 122 -1.70 -26.55 17.70
C ASN A 122 -3.14 -26.53 17.15
N SER A 123 -3.58 -25.42 16.54
CA SER A 123 -4.90 -25.30 15.90
C SER A 123 -4.90 -25.76 14.44
N TRP A 124 -3.74 -25.79 13.76
CA TRP A 124 -3.58 -26.31 12.40
C TRP A 124 -3.17 -27.80 12.36
N SER A 125 -3.11 -28.45 13.53
CA SER A 125 -2.77 -29.88 13.68
C SER A 125 -3.92 -30.73 14.27
N MET A 126 -5.16 -30.27 14.14
CA MET A 126 -6.39 -31.08 14.27
C MET A 126 -7.23 -30.99 13.00
#